data_AF-A0A6J6Z6N3-F1
#
_entry.id   AF-A0A6J6Z6N3-F1
#
_cell.length_a   1.000
_cell.length_b   1.000
_cell.length_c   1.000
_cell.angle_alpha   90.00
_cell.angle_beta   90.00
_cell.angle_gamma   90.00
#
_symmetry.space_group_name_H-M   'P 1'
#
loop_
_entity.id
_entity.type
_entity.pdbx_description
1 polymer ?
#
loop_
_entity_poly.entity_id
_entity_poly.type
_entity_poly.pdbx_seq_one_letter_code
_entity_poly.pdbx_strand_id
1 'polypeptide(L)'
;MSKLYAVLLGGSGGPGRLSEDHETVFVVADTEKSARQQARAKWSGHGKGHVDALECLDVIDGHRVMLEGGAAPSQGVFISYNDEPFDEGND
;
A
#
# COMPACT_ATOMS: atom_id res chain seq x y z
N MET A 1 -14.37 6.26 5.74
CA MET A 1 -13.93 4.91 6.12
C MET A 1 -12.50 4.75 5.67
N SER A 2 -11.64 4.20 6.53
CA SER A 2 -10.24 3.99 6.18
C SER A 2 -10.11 2.85 5.18
N LYS A 3 -9.18 3.00 4.24
CA LYS A 3 -8.88 2.01 3.20
C LYS A 3 -7.39 1.71 3.18
N LEU A 4 -7.02 0.52 2.71
CA LEU A 4 -5.63 0.15 2.45
C LEU A 4 -5.22 0.66 1.07
N TYR A 5 -4.05 1.28 0.98
CA TYR A 5 -3.48 1.72 -0.29
C TYR A 5 -2.10 1.13 -0.48
N ALA A 6 -1.83 0.62 -1.68
CA ALA A 6 -0.48 0.41 -2.19
C ALA A 6 -0.03 1.66 -2.93
N VAL A 7 1.15 2.17 -2.59
CA VAL A 7 1.69 3.39 -3.20
C VAL A 7 3.09 3.10 -3.71
N LEU A 8 3.28 3.29 -5.02
CA LEU A 8 4.60 3.26 -5.62
C LEU A 8 5.23 4.64 -5.47
N LEU A 9 6.34 4.68 -4.75
CA LEU A 9 7.16 5.87 -4.59
C LEU A 9 8.36 5.79 -5.51
N GLY A 10 8.75 6.93 -6.05
CA GLY A 10 9.93 7.13 -6.87
C GLY A 10 10.78 8.28 -6.33
N GLY A 11 12.07 8.24 -6.60
CA GLY A 11 12.97 9.30 -6.19
C GLY A 11 14.39 9.13 -6.69
N SER A 12 15.24 10.11 -6.36
CA SER A 12 16.64 10.10 -6.79
C SER A 12 17.33 8.82 -6.33
N GLY A 13 18.02 8.17 -7.27
CA GLY A 13 18.89 7.03 -6.96
C GLY A 13 20.15 7.41 -6.15
N GLY A 14 20.36 8.69 -5.87
CA GLY A 14 21.51 9.20 -5.14
C GLY A 14 22.68 9.66 -6.04
N PRO A 15 23.78 10.12 -5.43
CA PRO A 15 24.89 10.73 -6.16
C PRO A 15 25.51 9.80 -7.21
N GLY A 16 25.74 10.35 -8.40
CA GLY A 16 26.40 9.62 -9.49
C GLY A 16 25.51 8.62 -10.24
N ARG A 17 24.21 8.54 -9.92
CA ARG A 17 23.26 7.69 -10.63
C ARG A 17 22.39 8.50 -11.59
N LEU A 18 22.16 7.92 -12.76
CA LEU A 18 21.23 8.45 -13.77
C LEU A 18 19.80 7.90 -13.60
N SER A 19 19.64 6.81 -12.86
CA SER A 19 18.35 6.18 -12.60
C SER A 19 17.72 6.63 -11.29
N GLU A 20 16.40 6.45 -11.21
CA GLU A 20 15.61 6.61 -10.00
C GLU A 20 15.46 5.27 -9.27
N ASP A 21 15.32 5.34 -7.94
CA ASP A 21 14.91 4.21 -7.11
C ASP A 21 13.41 4.26 -6.89
N HIS A 22 12.83 3.08 -6.75
CA HIS A 22 11.41 2.93 -6.50
C HIS A 22 11.17 1.97 -5.35
N GLU A 23 10.15 2.25 -4.54
CA GLU A 23 9.69 1.34 -3.49
C GLU A 23 8.17 1.35 -3.38
N THR A 24 7.58 0.19 -3.06
CA THR A 24 6.15 0.10 -2.76
C THR A 24 5.96 0.15 -1.25
N VAL A 25 5.14 1.10 -0.80
CA VAL A 25 4.73 1.21 0.60
C VAL A 25 3.22 1.02 0.73
N PHE A 26 2.81 0.52 1.89
CA PHE A 26 1.40 0.40 2.25
C PHE A 26 1.02 1.44 3.30
N VAL A 27 -0.14 2.07 3.14
CA VAL A 27 -0.71 3.02 4.10
C VAL A 27 -2.20 2.81 4.27
N VAL A 28 -2.70 3.12 5.47
CA VAL A 28 -4.14 3.16 5.76
C VAL A 28 -4.57 4.62 5.84
N ALA A 29 -5.56 5.01 5.06
CA ALA A 29 -6.03 6.39 5.01
C ALA A 29 -7.50 6.50 4.65
N ASP A 30 -8.14 7.62 5.03
CA ASP A 30 -9.54 7.87 4.66
C ASP A 30 -9.71 8.44 3.25
N THR A 31 -8.65 9.00 2.68
CA THR A 31 -8.65 9.62 1.34
C THR A 31 -7.34 9.36 0.62
N GLU A 32 -7.37 9.35 -0.72
CA GLU A 32 -6.14 9.26 -1.51
C GLU A 32 -5.15 10.39 -1.20
N LYS A 33 -5.65 11.61 -0.95
CA LYS A 33 -4.79 12.75 -0.59
C LYS A 33 -3.99 12.46 0.69
N SER A 34 -4.67 11.93 1.71
CA SER A 34 -4.02 11.52 2.96
C SER A 34 -3.07 10.33 2.72
N ALA A 35 -3.47 9.35 1.91
CA ALA A 35 -2.61 8.22 1.53
C ALA A 35 -1.30 8.69 0.86
N ARG A 36 -1.37 9.58 -0.14
CA ARG A 36 -0.17 10.15 -0.81
C ARG A 36 0.72 10.93 0.16
N GLN A 37 0.14 11.63 1.12
CA GLN A 37 0.90 12.35 2.14
C GLN A 37 1.62 11.39 3.10
N GLN A 38 0.90 10.41 3.63
CA GLN A 38 1.46 9.39 4.52
C GLN A 38 2.53 8.55 3.82
N ALA A 39 2.30 8.16 2.56
CA ALA A 39 3.23 7.35 1.79
C ALA A 39 4.55 8.08 1.55
N ARG A 40 4.51 9.36 1.14
CA ARG A 40 5.73 10.17 0.98
C ARG A 40 6.56 10.31 2.26
N ALA A 41 5.92 10.29 3.44
CA ALA A 41 6.63 10.31 4.72
C ALA A 41 7.37 8.99 5.03
N LYS A 42 7.08 7.91 4.29
CA LYS A 42 7.76 6.62 4.39
C LYS A 42 8.91 6.46 3.40
N TRP A 43 9.12 7.40 2.48
CA TRP A 43 10.20 7.34 1.51
C TRP A 43 11.56 7.18 2.21
N SER A 44 12.28 6.13 1.85
CA SER A 44 13.55 5.74 2.47
C SER A 44 14.77 6.10 1.61
N GLY A 45 14.56 6.44 0.33
CA GLY A 45 15.63 6.76 -0.61
C GLY A 45 16.15 8.21 -0.55
N HIS A 46 16.96 8.58 -1.54
CA HIS A 46 17.67 9.86 -1.53
C HIS A 46 16.77 11.05 -1.90
N GLY A 47 16.90 12.15 -1.16
CA GLY A 47 16.17 13.38 -1.43
C GLY A 47 14.66 13.25 -1.18
N LYS A 48 13.87 14.05 -1.91
CA LYS A 48 12.41 14.08 -1.78
C LYS A 48 11.78 13.08 -2.75
N GLY A 49 11.15 12.04 -2.22
CA GLY A 49 10.34 11.10 -3.01
C GLY A 49 9.06 11.72 -3.56
N HIS A 50 8.59 11.17 -4.66
CA HIS A 50 7.29 11.47 -5.28
C HIS A 50 6.43 10.20 -5.37
N VAL A 51 5.16 10.36 -5.74
CA VAL A 51 4.22 9.24 -5.90
C VAL A 51 4.01 9.02 -7.39
N ASP A 52 4.37 7.84 -7.88
CA ASP A 52 4.18 7.45 -9.27
C ASP A 52 2.81 6.81 -9.49
N ALA A 53 2.44 5.91 -8.58
CA ALA A 53 1.18 5.20 -8.61
C ALA A 53 0.59 5.08 -7.20
N LEU A 54 -0.73 5.03 -7.15
CA LEU A 54 -1.49 4.77 -5.94
C LEU A 54 -2.70 3.93 -6.32
N GLU A 55 -2.90 2.84 -5.61
CA GLU A 55 -4.03 1.94 -5.80
C GLU A 55 -4.74 1.71 -4.47
N CYS A 56 -6.07 1.69 -4.49
CA CYS A 56 -6.88 1.34 -3.33
C CYS A 56 -7.08 -0.18 -3.34
N LEU A 57 -6.59 -0.86 -2.31
CA LEU A 57 -6.76 -2.30 -2.17
C LEU A 57 -8.01 -2.60 -1.38
N ASP A 58 -9.14 -2.75 -2.06
CA ASP A 58 -10.43 -3.11 -1.47
C ASP A 58 -10.83 -4.57 -1.73
N VAL A 59 -10.40 -5.16 -2.85
CA VAL A 59 -10.55 -6.58 -3.19
C VAL A 59 -9.24 -7.11 -3.80
N ILE A 60 -8.76 -8.26 -3.33
CA ILE A 60 -7.56 -8.94 -3.84
C ILE A 60 -7.92 -10.41 -4.09
N ASP A 61 -7.78 -10.87 -5.33
CA ASP A 61 -8.12 -12.24 -5.75
C ASP A 61 -9.54 -12.67 -5.31
N GLY A 62 -10.49 -11.73 -5.39
CA GLY A 62 -11.87 -11.90 -4.92
C GLY A 62 -12.08 -11.63 -3.43
N HIS A 63 -11.05 -11.67 -2.59
CA HIS A 63 -11.22 -11.48 -1.16
C HIS A 63 -11.28 -9.98 -0.79
N ARG A 64 -12.36 -9.59 -0.09
CA ARG A 64 -12.52 -8.22 0.42
C ARG A 64 -11.53 -7.90 1.53
N VAL A 65 -10.85 -6.77 1.42
CA VAL A 65 -9.97 -6.24 2.45
C VAL A 65 -10.79 -5.51 3.50
N MET A 66 -10.75 -6.01 4.74
CA MET A 66 -11.38 -5.40 5.91
C MET A 66 -10.30 -4.93 6.88
N LEU A 67 -10.45 -3.72 7.41
CA LEU A 67 -9.52 -3.14 8.36
C LEU A 67 -10.14 -3.09 9.75
N GLU A 68 -9.46 -3.68 10.72
CA GLU A 68 -9.83 -3.63 12.14
C GLU A 68 -8.77 -2.85 12.92
N GLY A 69 -9.21 -1.94 13.77
CA GLY A 69 -8.31 -1.21 14.66
C GLY A 69 -7.79 -2.14 15.76
N GLY A 70 -6.47 -2.21 15.94
CA GLY A 70 -5.85 -3.03 16.98
C GLY A 70 -4.35 -2.80 17.08
N ALA A 71 -3.73 -3.35 18.13
CA ALA A 71 -2.28 -3.38 18.23
C ALA A 71 -1.71 -4.34 17.16
N ALA A 72 -0.54 -3.99 16.61
CA ALA A 72 0.17 -4.93 15.76
C ALA A 72 0.41 -6.22 16.56
N PRO A 73 0.11 -7.40 15.98
CA PRO A 73 0.34 -8.66 16.67
C PRO A 73 1.83 -8.79 16.99
N SER A 74 2.13 -9.30 18.19
CA SER A 74 3.51 -9.46 18.67
C SER A 74 4.31 -10.53 17.92
N GLN A 75 3.63 -11.31 17.07
CA GLN A 75 4.20 -12.32 16.19
C GLN A 75 3.60 -12.16 14.79
N GLY A 76 4.39 -12.51 13.76
CA GLY A 76 3.91 -12.52 12.38
C GLY A 76 2.67 -13.40 12.24
N VAL A 77 1.62 -12.86 11.63
CA VAL A 77 0.39 -13.62 11.37
C VAL A 77 0.58 -14.37 10.06
N PHE A 78 0.59 -15.70 10.13
CA PHE A 78 0.41 -16.53 8.94
C PHE A 78 -1.07 -16.49 8.57
N ILE A 79 -1.37 -15.93 7.42
CA ILE A 79 -2.73 -15.94 6.85
C ILE A 79 -2.75 -17.10 5.86
N SER A 80 -3.55 -18.13 6.13
CA SER A 80 -3.92 -19.11 5.11
C SER A 80 -5.16 -18.60 4.37
N TYR A 81 -5.12 -18.56 3.06
CA TYR A 81 -6.29 -18.30 2.20
C TYR A 81 -6.69 -19.60 1.51
N ASN A 82 -8.00 -19.83 1.42
CA ASN A 82 -8.55 -20.86 0.55
C ASN A 82 -8.70 -20.23 -0.85
N ASP A 83 -8.14 -20.87 -1.88
CA ASP A 83 -8.14 -20.38 -3.28
C ASP A 83 -9.52 -20.34 -3.96
N GLU A 84 -10.61 -20.39 -3.20
CA GLU A 84 -11.97 -20.34 -3.75
C GLU A 84 -12.32 -18.87 -4.08
N PRO A 85 -12.52 -18.52 -5.36
CA PRO A 85 -12.78 -17.15 -5.76
C PRO A 85 -14.09 -16.63 -5.13
N PHE A 86 -14.10 -15.36 -4.76
CA PHE A 86 -15.32 -14.68 -4.32
C PHE A 86 -16.32 -14.61 -5.47
N ASP A 87 -17.46 -15.27 -5.29
CA ASP A 87 -18.62 -15.18 -6.17
C ASP A 87 -19.37 -13.88 -5.85
N GLU A 88 -19.28 -12.91 -6.75
CA GLU A 88 -19.96 -11.61 -6.61
C GLU A 88 -21.48 -11.71 -6.66
N GLY A 89 -22.07 -12.88 -6.90
CA GLY A 89 -23.50 -13.12 -6.74
C GLY A 89 -24.35 -12.07 -7.46
N ASN A 90 -24.58 -12.29 -8.76
CA ASN A 90 -25.36 -11.42 -9.65
C ASN A 90 -26.66 -10.89 -9.01
N ASP A 91 -26.63 -9.66 -8.48
CA ASP A 91 -27.77 -8.87 -8.00
C ASP A 91 -28.13 -7.77 -9.03
#